data_AF-A0A430EFL0-F1
#
_entry.id   AF-A0A430EFL0-F1
#
_cell.length_a   1.000
_cell.length_b   1.000
_cell.length_c   1.000
_cell.angle_alpha   90.00
_cell.angle_beta   90.00
_cell.angle_gamma   90.00
#
_symmetry.space_group_name_H-M   'P 1'
#
loop_
_entity.id
_entity.type
_entity.pdbx_description
1 polymer ?
#
loop_
_entity_poly.entity_id
_entity_poly.type
_entity_poly.pdbx_seq_one_letter_code
_entity_poly.pdbx_strand_id
1 'polypeptide(L)'
;MRFWTTTAAALVAAGPACAQEVAIKPLVEARTRYEHLDQAEFANASDAVTIRVRAGAELTHGHWVALGEAQGNLAVVGNYYDGLHGPANRPTIGDPENVAIYRAQLQYRSAPLTVTAGRQRIGLDDERFVGAAQIRNNAQTFDAVRTEIVPVKGVKLDLTYAWDVRTIWGTEGRGVRQRGVGGHNVFANLGAATPLGLLTGFAYLVDQDEAEVQGFRLSNQSYGVRLAGTRAIAPQAKLRYQG
;
A
#
# COMPACT_ATOMS: atom_id res chain seq x y z
N MET A 1 31.86 -16.24 -48.25
CA MET A 1 30.44 -16.67 -48.11
C MET A 1 30.01 -16.40 -46.69
N ARG A 2 29.11 -15.43 -46.47
CA ARG A 2 28.54 -15.08 -45.16
C ARG A 2 27.07 -14.76 -45.41
N PHE A 3 26.19 -15.71 -45.10
CA PHE A 3 24.75 -15.52 -45.19
C PHE A 3 24.28 -14.84 -43.90
N TRP A 4 23.64 -13.69 -44.02
CA TRP A 4 22.91 -13.04 -42.94
C TRP A 4 21.45 -13.47 -43.07
N THR A 5 20.95 -14.25 -42.12
CA THR A 5 19.52 -14.57 -42.00
C THR A 5 18.83 -13.46 -41.22
N THR A 6 18.05 -12.63 -41.91
CA THR A 6 17.07 -11.73 -41.30
C THR A 6 15.82 -12.51 -40.92
N THR A 7 15.54 -12.64 -39.63
CA THR A 7 14.29 -13.24 -39.14
C THR A 7 13.20 -12.17 -39.18
N ALA A 8 12.25 -12.31 -40.11
CA ALA A 8 11.03 -11.50 -40.14
C ALA A 8 10.05 -12.05 -39.10
N ALA A 9 9.66 -11.22 -38.12
CA ALA A 9 8.59 -11.53 -37.19
C ALA A 9 7.24 -11.34 -37.92
N ALA A 10 6.53 -12.45 -38.15
CA ALA A 10 5.17 -12.41 -38.68
C ALA A 10 4.19 -12.04 -37.55
N LEU A 11 3.58 -10.84 -37.64
CA LEU A 11 2.38 -10.52 -36.87
C LEU A 11 1.20 -11.31 -37.47
N VAL A 12 0.74 -12.33 -36.75
CA VAL A 12 -0.56 -12.93 -37.00
C VAL A 12 -1.63 -11.97 -36.48
N ALA A 13 -2.34 -11.31 -37.39
CA ALA A 13 -3.52 -10.55 -37.07
C ALA A 13 -4.70 -11.51 -36.80
N ALA A 14 -4.94 -11.82 -35.53
CA ALA A 14 -6.19 -12.45 -35.12
C ALA A 14 -7.31 -11.37 -35.14
N GLY A 15 -8.35 -11.59 -35.94
CA GLY A 15 -9.52 -10.71 -35.99
C GLY A 15 -10.33 -10.72 -34.69
N PRO A 16 -11.13 -9.68 -34.40
CA PRO A 16 -11.86 -9.58 -33.15
C PRO A 16 -13.04 -10.56 -33.16
N ALA A 17 -12.93 -11.65 -32.41
CA ALA A 17 -14.10 -12.32 -31.87
C ALA A 17 -14.78 -11.34 -30.92
N CYS A 18 -16.11 -11.19 -31.01
CA CYS A 18 -16.96 -10.25 -30.26
C CYS A 18 -16.49 -10.03 -28.80
N ALA A 19 -15.55 -9.12 -28.61
CA ALA A 19 -14.92 -8.88 -27.33
C ALA A 19 -15.82 -7.89 -26.62
N GLN A 20 -16.51 -8.36 -25.58
CA GLN A 20 -17.15 -7.46 -24.65
C GLN A 20 -16.14 -6.39 -24.22
N GLU A 21 -16.56 -5.14 -24.23
CA GLU A 21 -15.65 -4.00 -24.03
C GLU A 21 -15.00 -4.07 -22.64
N VAL A 22 -13.71 -4.41 -22.60
CA VAL A 22 -12.87 -4.30 -21.41
C VAL A 22 -12.28 -2.90 -21.40
N ALA A 23 -12.69 -2.07 -20.45
CA ALA A 23 -12.13 -0.75 -20.29
C ALA A 23 -10.73 -0.87 -19.67
N ILE A 24 -9.72 -0.34 -20.37
CA ILE A 24 -8.33 -0.35 -19.92
C ILE A 24 -7.95 1.04 -19.47
N LYS A 25 -7.47 1.16 -18.22
CA LYS A 25 -6.95 2.40 -17.66
C LYS A 25 -5.45 2.23 -17.34
N PRO A 26 -4.53 2.84 -18.10
CA PRO A 26 -3.12 2.84 -17.74
C PRO A 26 -2.88 3.64 -16.46
N LEU A 27 -1.91 3.21 -15.66
CA LEU A 27 -1.49 3.82 -14.41
C LEU A 27 -0.01 4.15 -14.50
N VAL A 28 0.36 5.41 -14.25
CA VAL A 28 1.76 5.85 -14.16
C VAL A 28 1.86 6.91 -13.06
N GLU A 29 2.84 6.75 -12.17
CA GLU A 29 3.18 7.69 -11.12
C GLU A 29 4.70 7.83 -11.05
N ALA A 30 5.21 9.04 -10.84
CA ALA A 30 6.60 9.25 -10.47
C ALA A 30 6.68 10.23 -9.30
N ARG A 31 7.60 9.98 -8.37
CA ARG A 31 7.86 10.84 -7.22
C ARG A 31 9.35 10.95 -6.97
N THR A 32 9.86 12.16 -6.91
CA THR A 32 11.21 12.44 -6.39
C THR A 32 11.10 12.86 -4.93
N ARG A 33 12.02 12.41 -4.09
CA ARG A 33 12.11 12.82 -2.69
C ARG A 33 13.54 13.12 -2.29
N TYR A 34 13.73 14.25 -1.63
CA TYR A 34 14.91 14.55 -0.83
C TYR A 34 14.59 14.33 0.65
N GLU A 35 15.48 13.68 1.38
CA GLU A 35 15.38 13.49 2.83
C GLU A 35 16.76 13.68 3.46
N HIS A 36 16.81 14.53 4.48
CA HIS A 36 17.98 14.79 5.30
C HIS A 36 17.67 14.37 6.73
N LEU A 37 18.62 13.68 7.37
CA LEU A 37 18.47 13.24 8.75
C LEU A 37 19.81 13.39 9.48
N ASP A 38 19.78 14.13 10.59
CA ASP A 38 20.92 14.35 11.47
C ASP A 38 20.50 13.95 12.89
N GLN A 39 21.31 13.10 13.54
CA GLN A 39 21.04 12.55 14.86
C GLN A 39 22.32 12.52 15.67
N ALA A 40 22.24 12.90 16.94
CA ALA A 40 23.39 13.08 17.82
C ALA A 40 24.23 11.80 18.03
N GLU A 41 23.63 10.62 17.87
CA GLU A 41 24.28 9.32 18.03
C GLU A 41 25.21 8.94 16.86
N PHE A 42 25.15 9.69 15.75
CA PHE A 42 25.94 9.42 14.56
C PHE A 42 26.89 10.58 14.22
N ALA A 43 28.09 10.24 13.79
CA ALA A 43 29.07 11.24 13.35
C ALA A 43 28.77 11.83 11.96
N ASN A 44 27.94 11.15 11.16
CA ASN A 44 27.57 11.56 9.81
C ASN A 44 26.05 11.69 9.69
N ALA A 45 25.60 12.74 9.01
CA ALA A 45 24.21 12.86 8.58
C ALA A 45 23.89 11.90 7.41
N SER A 46 22.60 11.72 7.15
CA SER A 46 22.08 11.00 6.00
C SER A 46 21.42 11.96 5.02
N ASP A 47 21.83 11.87 3.76
CA ASP A 47 21.27 12.64 2.64
C ASP A 47 20.85 11.68 1.53
N ALA A 48 19.55 11.65 1.24
CA ALA A 48 18.97 10.79 0.23
C ALA A 48 18.22 11.61 -0.82
N VAL A 49 18.56 11.43 -2.09
CA VAL A 49 17.71 11.81 -3.22
C VAL A 49 17.23 10.53 -3.88
N THR A 50 15.93 10.29 -3.83
CA THR A 50 15.31 9.06 -4.34
C THR A 50 14.27 9.37 -5.40
N ILE A 51 14.12 8.47 -6.37
CA ILE A 51 13.08 8.53 -7.39
C ILE A 51 12.29 7.23 -7.35
N ARG A 52 10.98 7.35 -7.08
CA ARG A 52 10.00 6.29 -7.24
C ARG A 52 9.30 6.42 -8.58
N VAL A 53 9.12 5.30 -9.25
CA VAL A 53 8.22 5.16 -10.41
C VAL A 53 7.26 4.01 -10.14
N ARG A 54 5.99 4.18 -10.52
CA ARG A 54 5.00 3.11 -10.59
C ARG A 54 4.36 3.10 -11.96
N ALA A 55 4.13 1.91 -12.48
CA ALA A 55 3.49 1.71 -13.76
C ALA A 55 2.63 0.44 -13.74
N GLY A 56 1.47 0.51 -14.38
CA GLY A 56 0.51 -0.57 -14.36
C GLY A 56 -0.72 -0.30 -15.22
N ALA A 57 -1.74 -1.13 -15.04
CA ALA A 57 -3.04 -0.94 -15.65
C ALA A 57 -4.16 -1.49 -14.76
N GLU A 58 -5.33 -0.89 -14.88
CA GLU A 58 -6.60 -1.39 -14.37
C GLU A 58 -7.47 -1.81 -15.57
N LEU A 59 -8.03 -3.02 -15.50
CA LEU A 59 -8.95 -3.59 -16.48
C LEU A 59 -10.32 -3.68 -15.82
N THR A 60 -11.34 -3.08 -16.42
CA THR A 60 -12.72 -3.13 -15.92
C THR A 60 -13.63 -3.83 -16.92
N HIS A 61 -14.42 -4.77 -16.44
CA HIS A 61 -15.42 -5.49 -17.22
C HIS A 61 -16.65 -5.79 -16.35
N GLY A 62 -17.76 -5.10 -16.61
CA GLY A 62 -18.94 -5.17 -15.77
C GLY A 62 -18.63 -4.79 -14.32
N HIS A 63 -18.93 -5.68 -13.38
CA HIS A 63 -18.64 -5.51 -11.95
C HIS A 63 -17.20 -5.88 -11.57
N TRP A 64 -16.42 -6.47 -12.48
CA TRP A 64 -15.07 -6.92 -12.20
C TRP A 64 -14.02 -5.89 -12.56
N VAL A 65 -13.03 -5.75 -11.69
CA VAL A 65 -11.88 -4.87 -11.88
C VAL A 65 -10.61 -5.63 -11.52
N ALA A 66 -9.70 -5.82 -12.48
CA ALA A 66 -8.38 -6.37 -12.24
C ALA A 66 -7.33 -5.25 -12.31
N LEU A 67 -6.37 -5.24 -11.39
CA LEU A 67 -5.32 -4.24 -11.35
C LEU A 67 -3.97 -4.92 -11.14
N GLY A 68 -3.00 -4.57 -12.00
CA GLY A 68 -1.60 -4.92 -11.85
C GLY A 68 -0.74 -3.67 -11.94
N GLU A 69 0.13 -3.46 -10.97
CA GLU A 69 1.01 -2.28 -10.89
C GLU A 69 2.35 -2.66 -10.25
N ALA A 70 3.43 -2.34 -10.93
CA ALA A 70 4.79 -2.47 -10.44
C ALA A 70 5.29 -1.15 -9.86
N GLN A 71 6.29 -1.22 -8.99
CA GLN A 71 7.04 -0.07 -8.50
C GLN A 71 8.55 -0.29 -8.64
N GLY A 72 9.26 0.82 -8.83
CA GLY A 72 10.70 0.93 -8.69
C GLY A 72 11.05 2.10 -7.78
N ASN A 73 12.09 1.97 -6.96
CA ASN A 73 12.72 3.05 -6.19
C ASN A 73 14.22 3.04 -6.46
N LEU A 74 14.77 4.19 -6.84
CA LEU A 74 16.18 4.41 -7.16
C LEU A 74 16.76 5.46 -6.22
N ALA A 75 18.00 5.26 -5.76
CA ALA A 75 18.76 6.25 -5.01
C ALA A 75 19.71 7.02 -5.96
N VAL A 76 19.34 8.25 -6.33
CA VAL A 76 20.19 9.14 -7.13
C VAL A 76 21.35 9.67 -6.30
N VAL A 77 21.09 9.98 -5.02
CA VAL A 77 22.10 10.29 -4.03
C VAL A 77 21.95 9.28 -2.91
N GLY A 78 22.96 8.42 -2.76
CA GLY A 78 22.99 7.28 -1.83
C GLY A 78 23.77 7.54 -0.53
N ASN A 79 23.86 8.80 -0.06
CA ASN A 79 24.59 9.15 1.15
C ASN A 79 23.75 8.91 2.42
N TYR A 80 23.09 7.76 2.52
CA TYR A 80 22.25 7.39 3.66
C TYR A 80 22.39 5.90 3.97
N TYR A 81 22.04 5.51 5.20
CA TYR A 81 21.92 4.10 5.53
C TYR A 81 20.49 3.65 5.21
N ASP A 82 20.35 2.78 4.22
CA ASP A 82 19.06 2.31 3.71
C ASP A 82 18.42 1.23 4.58
N GLY A 83 19.11 0.80 5.64
CA GLY A 83 18.71 -0.24 6.57
C GLY A 83 19.15 -1.66 6.16
N LEU A 84 19.57 -1.87 4.92
CA LEU A 84 19.89 -3.19 4.38
C LEU A 84 21.38 -3.33 4.02
N HIS A 85 21.99 -2.28 3.48
CA HIS A 85 23.31 -2.32 2.86
C HIS A 85 24.32 -1.44 3.58
N GLY A 86 25.55 -1.93 3.65
CA GLY A 86 26.67 -1.22 4.24
C GLY A 86 26.58 -1.10 5.77
N PRO A 87 27.56 -0.41 6.38
CA PRO A 87 27.58 -0.19 7.82
C PRO A 87 26.53 0.85 8.26
N ALA A 88 25.88 0.59 9.40
CA ALA A 88 24.94 1.50 10.05
C ALA A 88 25.66 2.66 10.77
N ASN A 89 26.39 3.50 10.02
CA ASN A 89 27.22 4.58 10.55
C ASN A 89 26.61 5.98 10.45
N ARG A 90 25.32 6.05 10.12
CA ARG A 90 24.53 7.27 9.92
C ARG A 90 23.05 6.98 10.16
N PRO A 91 22.20 8.00 10.35
CA PRO A 91 20.77 7.82 10.56
C PRO A 91 20.10 7.00 9.45
N THR A 92 19.10 6.19 9.80
CA THR A 92 18.43 5.33 8.82
C THR A 92 17.37 6.08 8.02
N ILE A 93 17.45 6.02 6.69
CA ILE A 93 16.39 6.42 5.77
C ILE A 93 15.91 5.13 5.09
N GLY A 94 14.84 4.52 5.61
CA GLY A 94 14.29 3.23 5.14
C GLY A 94 13.63 3.26 3.76
N ASP A 95 14.38 3.61 2.73
CA ASP A 95 13.99 3.55 1.32
C ASP A 95 15.12 2.91 0.51
N PRO A 96 15.38 1.60 0.70
CA PRO A 96 16.32 0.89 -0.15
C PRO A 96 15.87 0.93 -1.60
N GLU A 97 16.84 0.79 -2.51
CA GLU A 97 16.53 0.57 -3.92
C GLU A 97 15.72 -0.73 -4.07
N ASN A 98 14.74 -0.71 -4.96
CA ASN A 98 13.74 -1.76 -4.98
C ASN A 98 13.05 -1.82 -6.34
N VAL A 99 12.72 -3.03 -6.79
CA VAL A 99 11.83 -3.28 -7.93
C VAL A 99 10.87 -4.39 -7.53
N ALA A 100 9.57 -4.07 -7.45
CA ALA A 100 8.59 -4.97 -6.87
C ALA A 100 7.20 -4.82 -7.49
N ILE A 101 6.36 -5.84 -7.30
CA ILE A 101 4.91 -5.71 -7.50
C ILE A 101 4.35 -4.85 -6.37
N TYR A 102 3.75 -3.72 -6.72
CA TYR A 102 3.08 -2.84 -5.77
C TYR A 102 1.65 -3.30 -5.52
N ARG A 103 0.84 -3.48 -6.56
CA ARG A 103 -0.54 -3.97 -6.45
C ARG A 103 -0.80 -5.05 -7.49
N ALA A 104 -1.51 -6.08 -7.08
CA ALA A 104 -1.95 -7.17 -7.93
C ALA A 104 -3.25 -7.73 -7.33
N GLN A 105 -4.38 -7.21 -7.77
CA GLN A 105 -5.67 -7.43 -7.11
C GLN A 105 -6.80 -7.63 -8.11
N LEU A 106 -7.78 -8.43 -7.70
CA LEU A 106 -9.07 -8.57 -8.36
C LEU A 106 -10.15 -8.02 -7.43
N GLN A 107 -11.07 -7.24 -7.98
CA GLN A 107 -12.15 -6.62 -7.23
C GLN A 107 -13.48 -6.87 -7.92
N TYR A 108 -14.50 -7.18 -7.12
CA TYR A 108 -15.90 -7.22 -7.52
C TYR A 108 -16.62 -6.03 -6.88
N ARG A 109 -17.18 -5.14 -7.70
CA ARG A 109 -17.89 -3.91 -7.29
C ARG A 109 -19.37 -4.01 -7.65
N SER A 110 -20.23 -4.30 -6.68
CA SER A 110 -21.68 -4.31 -6.87
C SER A 110 -22.40 -3.84 -5.61
N ALA A 111 -23.00 -2.66 -5.64
CA ALA A 111 -23.70 -2.09 -4.50
C ALA A 111 -24.70 -3.11 -3.88
N PRO A 112 -24.74 -3.26 -2.54
CA PRO A 112 -23.99 -2.50 -1.52
C PRO A 112 -22.57 -3.03 -1.22
N LEU A 113 -22.09 -4.02 -1.97
CA LEU A 113 -20.90 -4.83 -1.70
C LEU A 113 -19.71 -4.46 -2.59
N THR A 114 -18.52 -4.46 -2.01
CA THR A 114 -17.26 -4.51 -2.76
C THR A 114 -16.32 -5.51 -2.11
N VAL A 115 -15.76 -6.43 -2.89
CA VAL A 115 -14.78 -7.42 -2.41
C VAL A 115 -13.51 -7.26 -3.22
N THR A 116 -12.38 -7.15 -2.54
CA THR A 116 -11.04 -7.01 -3.14
C THR A 116 -10.13 -8.11 -2.63
N ALA A 117 -9.54 -8.89 -3.53
CA ALA A 117 -8.63 -9.98 -3.20
C ALA A 117 -7.28 -9.79 -3.90
N GLY A 118 -6.19 -10.13 -3.19
CA GLY A 118 -4.82 -10.06 -3.71
C GLY A 118 -3.98 -9.00 -2.99
N ARG A 119 -2.87 -8.61 -3.62
CA ARG A 119 -1.97 -7.58 -3.10
C ARG A 119 -2.57 -6.21 -3.31
N GLN A 120 -2.85 -5.52 -2.22
CA GLN A 120 -3.56 -4.25 -2.23
C GLN A 120 -2.99 -3.28 -1.18
N ARG A 121 -3.27 -2.00 -1.40
CA ARG A 121 -3.04 -0.99 -0.37
C ARG A 121 -4.22 -1.01 0.59
N ILE A 122 -3.93 -1.08 1.89
CA ILE A 122 -4.93 -0.96 2.95
C ILE A 122 -4.46 0.15 3.90
N GLY A 123 -5.33 1.13 4.11
CA GLY A 123 -5.17 2.19 5.09
C GLY A 123 -6.52 2.42 5.75
N LEU A 124 -6.60 2.21 7.07
CA LEU A 124 -7.83 2.31 7.84
C LEU A 124 -7.79 3.54 8.74
N ASP A 125 -8.91 4.25 8.80
CA ASP A 125 -9.10 5.48 9.59
C ASP A 125 -8.06 6.58 9.32
N ASP A 126 -7.19 6.87 10.29
CA ASP A 126 -6.09 7.82 10.21
C ASP A 126 -4.73 7.13 9.98
N GLU A 127 -4.77 5.86 9.58
CA GLU A 127 -3.61 5.00 9.34
C GLU A 127 -2.70 4.83 10.58
N ARG A 128 -3.18 5.12 11.81
CA ARG A 128 -2.39 4.97 13.04
C ARG A 128 -2.03 3.51 13.35
N PHE A 129 -2.97 2.60 13.10
CA PHE A 129 -2.80 1.17 13.39
C PHE A 129 -2.54 0.35 12.13
N VAL A 130 -3.34 0.58 11.08
CA VAL A 130 -3.22 -0.12 9.80
C VAL A 130 -3.04 0.92 8.70
N GLY A 131 -1.80 1.01 8.20
CA GLY A 131 -1.40 2.01 7.23
C GLY A 131 -0.45 1.47 6.18
N ALA A 132 -0.24 2.27 5.13
CA ALA A 132 0.59 1.90 3.99
C ALA A 132 1.92 2.67 3.94
N ALA A 133 2.35 3.23 5.09
CA ALA A 133 3.63 3.92 5.28
C ALA A 133 3.92 5.00 4.22
N GLN A 134 2.94 5.87 3.93
CA GLN A 134 2.96 6.78 2.77
C GLN A 134 4.13 7.78 2.71
N ILE A 135 4.78 8.03 3.84
CA ILE A 135 5.96 8.89 3.90
C ILE A 135 7.15 8.26 3.15
N ARG A 136 7.25 6.92 3.14
CA ARG A 136 8.30 6.17 2.42
C ARG A 136 8.00 6.11 0.91
N ASN A 137 9.04 5.93 0.09
CA ASN A 137 8.86 5.69 -1.34
C ASN A 137 8.42 4.24 -1.57
N ASN A 138 9.11 3.28 -0.97
CA ASN A 138 8.65 1.90 -0.90
C ASN A 138 7.36 1.85 -0.06
N ALA A 139 6.28 1.34 -0.65
CA ALA A 139 5.03 1.21 0.06
C ALA A 139 4.98 -0.06 0.91
N GLN A 140 4.22 0.03 1.99
CA GLN A 140 3.67 -1.15 2.65
C GLN A 140 2.35 -1.56 1.97
N THR A 141 2.20 -2.85 1.69
CA THR A 141 0.98 -3.43 1.08
C THR A 141 0.59 -4.73 1.75
N PHE A 142 -0.63 -5.18 1.52
CA PHE A 142 -1.20 -6.34 2.19
C PHE A 142 -1.65 -7.35 1.13
N ASP A 143 -1.25 -8.60 1.29
CA ASP A 143 -1.87 -9.72 0.57
C ASP A 143 -3.09 -10.14 1.40
N ALA A 144 -4.28 -9.82 0.89
CA ALA A 144 -5.50 -9.82 1.70
C ALA A 144 -6.77 -10.07 0.87
N VAL A 145 -7.85 -10.40 1.59
CA VAL A 145 -9.23 -10.22 1.13
C VAL A 145 -9.88 -9.14 1.98
N ARG A 146 -10.49 -8.16 1.33
CA ARG A 146 -11.20 -7.05 1.96
C ARG A 146 -12.61 -6.96 1.41
N THR A 147 -13.58 -6.90 2.32
CA THR A 147 -15.01 -6.82 2.04
C THR A 147 -15.55 -5.53 2.64
N GLU A 148 -16.10 -4.67 1.78
CA GLU A 148 -16.74 -3.42 2.15
C GLU A 148 -18.23 -3.53 1.84
N ILE A 149 -19.08 -3.20 2.82
CA ILE A 149 -20.53 -3.26 2.68
C ILE A 149 -21.12 -1.93 3.14
N VAL A 150 -21.98 -1.32 2.30
CA VAL A 150 -22.75 -0.11 2.62
C VAL A 150 -24.23 -0.50 2.67
N PRO A 151 -24.69 -1.14 3.76
CA PRO A 151 -26.03 -1.74 3.80
C PRO A 151 -27.14 -0.70 3.69
N VAL A 152 -26.90 0.50 4.23
CA VAL A 152 -27.78 1.66 4.13
C VAL A 152 -26.93 2.93 4.02
N LYS A 153 -27.53 4.01 3.51
CA LYS A 153 -26.85 5.30 3.38
C LYS A 153 -26.30 5.76 4.75
N GLY A 154 -25.01 6.05 4.80
CA GLY A 154 -24.33 6.54 5.99
C GLY A 154 -23.80 5.45 6.93
N VAL A 155 -24.01 4.16 6.64
CA VAL A 155 -23.41 3.05 7.39
C VAL A 155 -22.46 2.28 6.50
N LYS A 156 -21.25 2.00 6.98
CA LYS A 156 -20.24 1.20 6.27
C LYS A 156 -19.63 0.16 7.21
N LEU A 157 -19.63 -1.10 6.78
CA LEU A 157 -18.85 -2.18 7.36
C LEU A 157 -17.64 -2.44 6.46
N ASP A 158 -16.45 -2.53 7.05
CA ASP A 158 -15.19 -2.83 6.38
C ASP A 158 -14.53 -3.98 7.12
N LEU A 159 -14.34 -5.11 6.46
CA LEU A 159 -13.76 -6.32 7.03
C LEU A 159 -12.59 -6.75 6.15
N THR A 160 -11.43 -6.95 6.75
CA THR A 160 -10.23 -7.40 6.06
C THR A 160 -9.64 -8.60 6.77
N TYR A 161 -9.27 -9.61 6.00
CA TYR A 161 -8.34 -10.65 6.42
C TYR A 161 -7.06 -10.54 5.59
N ALA A 162 -5.92 -10.36 6.25
CA ALA A 162 -4.62 -10.19 5.61
C ALA A 162 -3.62 -11.23 6.12
N TRP A 163 -3.01 -11.96 5.20
CA TRP A 163 -2.09 -13.06 5.54
C TRP A 163 -0.61 -12.72 5.34
N ASP A 164 -0.30 -11.61 4.66
CA ASP A 164 1.07 -11.13 4.49
C ASP A 164 1.08 -9.60 4.44
N VAL A 165 1.97 -8.98 5.21
CA VAL A 165 2.29 -7.56 5.13
C VAL A 165 3.61 -7.39 4.40
N ARG A 166 3.57 -6.92 3.15
CA ARG A 166 4.78 -6.54 2.41
C ARG A 166 5.30 -5.22 2.95
N THR A 167 6.54 -5.20 3.42
CA THR A 167 7.07 -4.05 4.15
C THR A 167 7.77 -3.06 3.20
N ILE A 168 8.15 -1.91 3.77
CA ILE A 168 8.93 -0.87 3.10
C ILE A 168 10.36 -1.31 2.71
N TRP A 169 10.85 -2.43 3.25
CA TRP A 169 12.21 -2.93 2.99
C TRP A 169 12.35 -3.57 1.60
N GLY A 170 11.22 -3.77 0.90
CA GLY A 170 11.23 -4.20 -0.50
C GLY A 170 11.75 -5.62 -0.69
N THR A 171 12.13 -5.95 -1.94
CA THR A 171 12.54 -7.30 -2.31
C THR A 171 13.80 -7.76 -1.58
N GLU A 172 14.66 -6.87 -1.12
CA GLU A 172 15.92 -7.27 -0.48
C GLU A 172 15.84 -7.31 1.05
N GLY A 173 14.65 -7.07 1.61
CA GLY A 173 14.40 -7.18 3.04
C GLY A 173 14.75 -8.56 3.61
N ARG A 174 15.45 -8.56 4.75
CA ARG A 174 16.05 -9.74 5.42
C ARG A 174 16.21 -9.50 6.92
N GLY A 175 16.31 -10.58 7.70
CA GLY A 175 16.51 -10.50 9.15
C GLY A 175 15.40 -9.67 9.81
N VAL A 176 15.74 -8.77 10.72
CA VAL A 176 14.75 -7.89 11.39
C VAL A 176 14.08 -6.84 10.48
N ARG A 177 14.48 -6.74 9.20
CA ARG A 177 13.94 -5.80 8.20
C ARG A 177 13.36 -6.56 7.02
N GLN A 178 12.30 -7.28 7.27
CA GLN A 178 11.81 -8.37 6.43
C GLN A 178 11.16 -7.88 5.15
N ARG A 179 11.26 -8.67 4.07
CA ARG A 179 10.51 -8.42 2.83
C ARG A 179 8.99 -8.43 3.06
N GLY A 180 8.52 -9.34 3.90
CA GLY A 180 7.12 -9.43 4.31
C GLY A 180 7.01 -10.08 5.68
N VAL A 181 5.88 -9.84 6.33
CA VAL A 181 5.55 -10.46 7.62
C VAL A 181 4.28 -11.28 7.42
N GLY A 182 4.42 -12.60 7.50
CA GLY A 182 3.30 -13.53 7.40
C GLY A 182 2.47 -13.56 8.68
N GLY A 183 1.19 -13.95 8.56
CA GLY A 183 0.35 -14.17 9.74
C GLY A 183 -1.14 -14.26 9.42
N HIS A 184 -1.96 -14.02 10.45
CA HIS A 184 -3.41 -14.11 10.41
C HIS A 184 -4.05 -12.84 10.98
N ASN A 185 -4.06 -11.78 10.18
CA ASN A 185 -4.55 -10.47 10.62
C ASN A 185 -6.02 -10.28 10.25
N VAL A 186 -6.83 -9.81 11.19
CA VAL A 186 -8.24 -9.44 10.99
C VAL A 186 -8.45 -7.98 11.36
N PHE A 187 -8.96 -7.19 10.43
CA PHE A 187 -9.31 -5.79 10.65
C PHE A 187 -10.79 -5.57 10.41
N ALA A 188 -11.46 -4.89 11.34
CA ALA A 188 -12.88 -4.61 11.25
C ALA A 188 -13.19 -3.17 11.64
N ASN A 189 -13.97 -2.47 10.79
CA ASN A 189 -14.50 -1.14 11.08
C ASN A 189 -16.00 -1.12 10.82
N LEU A 190 -16.76 -0.55 11.75
CA LEU A 190 -18.16 -0.19 11.57
C LEU A 190 -18.32 1.32 11.73
N GLY A 191 -18.55 1.99 10.61
CA GLY A 191 -18.77 3.43 10.53
C GLY A 191 -20.25 3.78 10.41
N ALA A 192 -20.70 4.79 11.15
CA ALA A 192 -22.02 5.40 11.06
C ALA A 192 -21.90 6.93 11.00
N ALA A 193 -22.50 7.53 9.97
CA ALA A 193 -22.60 8.97 9.82
C ALA A 193 -23.63 9.52 10.80
N THR A 194 -23.21 10.49 11.61
CA THR A 194 -24.05 11.18 12.60
C THR A 194 -24.02 12.69 12.34
N PRO A 195 -24.93 13.48 12.94
CA PRO A 195 -24.85 14.94 12.87
C PRO A 195 -23.53 15.52 13.44
N LEU A 196 -22.82 14.76 14.29
CA LEU A 196 -21.54 15.14 14.88
C LEU A 196 -20.34 14.68 14.02
N GLY A 197 -20.54 14.01 12.90
CA GLY A 197 -19.48 13.43 12.07
C GLY A 197 -19.56 11.92 11.98
N LEU A 198 -18.49 11.29 11.51
CA LEU A 198 -18.40 9.84 11.35
C LEU A 198 -17.97 9.21 12.67
N LEU A 199 -18.85 8.40 13.26
CA LEU A 199 -18.53 7.54 14.39
C LEU A 199 -18.09 6.17 13.86
N THR A 200 -16.93 5.69 14.26
CA THR A 200 -16.36 4.40 13.81
C THR A 200 -15.94 3.58 15.01
N GLY A 201 -16.52 2.39 15.17
CA GLY A 201 -15.97 1.36 16.05
C GLY A 201 -15.00 0.49 15.27
N PHE A 202 -13.87 0.12 15.86
CA PHE A 202 -12.88 -0.72 15.20
C PHE A 202 -12.30 -1.81 16.09
N ALA A 203 -11.88 -2.91 15.47
CA ALA A 203 -11.12 -3.99 16.05
C ALA A 203 -10.03 -4.44 15.07
N TYR A 204 -8.77 -4.40 15.53
CA TYR A 204 -7.59 -4.83 14.77
C TYR A 204 -6.91 -5.94 15.55
N LEU A 205 -7.00 -7.16 15.01
CA LEU A 205 -6.38 -8.35 15.56
C LEU A 205 -5.22 -8.70 14.65
N VAL A 206 -4.01 -8.45 15.15
CA VAL A 206 -2.77 -8.73 14.45
C VAL A 206 -2.22 -10.00 15.07
N ASP A 207 -2.01 -11.01 14.23
CA ASP A 207 -1.33 -12.23 14.63
C ASP A 207 -0.25 -12.51 13.58
N GLN A 208 1.02 -12.45 13.99
CA GLN A 208 2.15 -12.49 13.07
C GLN A 208 3.09 -13.63 13.41
N ASP A 209 3.31 -14.48 12.41
CA ASP A 209 4.01 -15.75 12.51
C ASP A 209 5.40 -15.62 11.90
N GLU A 210 6.28 -14.85 12.56
CA GLU A 210 7.60 -14.58 11.99
C GLU A 210 8.73 -14.70 13.01
N ALA A 211 9.45 -15.82 12.93
CA ALA A 211 10.35 -16.32 13.96
C ALA A 211 11.52 -15.37 14.26
N GLU A 212 12.05 -14.68 13.25
CA GLU A 212 13.20 -13.77 13.41
C GLU A 212 12.86 -12.53 14.25
N VAL A 213 11.57 -12.20 14.38
CA VAL A 213 11.07 -10.99 15.04
C VAL A 213 9.98 -11.26 16.08
N GLN A 214 9.72 -12.52 16.43
CA GLN A 214 8.75 -12.90 17.46
C GLN A 214 9.00 -12.20 18.81
N GLY A 215 10.27 -11.90 19.13
CA GLY A 215 10.64 -11.14 20.33
C GLY A 215 10.12 -9.69 20.37
N PHE A 216 9.69 -9.12 19.24
CA PHE A 216 9.14 -7.77 19.15
C PHE A 216 7.64 -7.69 19.49
N ARG A 217 6.99 -8.81 19.88
CA ARG A 217 5.55 -8.87 20.23
C ARG A 217 4.67 -8.32 19.11
N LEU A 218 4.88 -8.82 17.91
CA LEU A 218 4.17 -8.36 16.71
C LEU A 218 2.68 -8.73 16.71
N SER A 219 2.26 -9.74 17.49
CA SER A 219 0.84 -10.03 17.70
C SER A 219 0.23 -9.11 18.75
N ASN A 220 -0.85 -8.41 18.39
CA ASN A 220 -1.56 -7.49 19.27
C ASN A 220 -3.05 -7.42 18.93
N GLN A 221 -3.86 -7.00 19.91
CA GLN A 221 -5.28 -6.73 19.70
C GLN A 221 -5.55 -5.28 20.09
N SER A 222 -6.16 -4.52 19.18
CA SER A 222 -6.48 -3.11 19.39
C SER A 222 -7.95 -2.88 19.11
N TYR A 223 -8.64 -2.32 20.09
CA TYR A 223 -10.07 -1.99 20.01
C TYR A 223 -10.25 -0.52 20.31
N GLY A 224 -11.23 0.11 19.65
CA GLY A 224 -11.51 1.50 19.93
C GLY A 224 -12.72 2.04 19.22
N VAL A 225 -12.99 3.30 19.52
CA VAL A 225 -14.04 4.10 18.91
C VAL A 225 -13.41 5.41 18.50
N ARG A 226 -13.78 5.90 17.31
CA ARG A 226 -13.30 7.15 16.74
C ARG A 226 -14.49 8.01 16.29
N LEU A 227 -14.48 9.29 16.63
CA LEU A 227 -15.39 10.30 16.08
C LEU A 227 -14.60 11.32 15.28
N ALA A 228 -14.87 11.48 13.99
CA ALA A 228 -14.24 12.49 13.14
C ALA A 228 -15.30 13.41 12.51
N GLY A 229 -15.17 14.71 12.73
CA GLY A 229 -16.18 15.69 12.31
C GLY A 229 -15.59 17.01 11.81
N THR A 230 -16.41 17.75 11.07
CA THR A 230 -16.12 19.13 10.66
C THR A 230 -17.36 19.98 10.88
N ARG A 231 -17.22 21.07 11.62
CA ARG A 231 -18.31 22.00 11.92
C ARG A 231 -17.96 23.41 11.45
N ALA A 232 -18.88 24.02 10.69
CA ALA A 232 -18.76 25.45 10.38
C ALA A 232 -18.95 26.27 11.67
N ILE A 233 -18.01 27.15 11.95
CA ILE A 233 -18.05 28.07 13.10
C ILE A 233 -18.21 29.53 12.67
N ALA A 234 -17.95 29.83 11.40
CA ALA A 234 -18.26 31.09 10.73
C ALA A 234 -18.39 30.84 9.21
N PRO A 235 -18.86 31.81 8.38
CA PRO A 235 -19.03 31.63 6.94
C PRO A 235 -17.79 31.14 6.18
N GLN A 236 -16.59 31.47 6.67
CA GLN A 236 -15.31 31.08 6.08
C GLN A 236 -14.42 30.27 7.04
N ALA A 237 -14.95 29.82 8.19
CA ALA A 237 -14.18 29.10 9.19
C ALA A 237 -14.82 27.76 9.57
N LYS A 238 -14.01 26.71 9.61
CA LYS A 238 -14.44 25.36 9.97
C LYS A 238 -13.52 24.78 11.06
N LEU A 239 -14.12 24.26 12.12
CA LEU A 239 -13.43 23.46 13.12
C LEU A 239 -13.42 22.00 12.66
N ARG A 240 -12.23 21.41 12.56
CA ARG A 240 -12.04 19.97 12.39
C ARG A 240 -11.67 19.37 13.74
N TYR A 241 -12.31 18.28 14.12
CA TYR A 241 -12.00 17.55 15.35
C TYR A 241 -11.99 16.06 15.08
N GLN A 242 -11.17 15.36 15.84
CA GLN A 242 -11.14 13.91 15.91
C GLN A 242 -10.80 13.46 17.33
N GLY A 243 -11.38 12.34 17.76
CA GLY A 243 -11.12 11.68 19.03
C GLY A 243 -11.35 10.19 18.90
#